data_AF-A0A367BAU4-F1
#
_entry.id   AF-A0A367BAU4-F1
#
_cell.length_a   1.000
_cell.length_b   1.000
_cell.length_c   1.000
_cell.angle_alpha   90.00
_cell.angle_beta   90.00
_cell.angle_gamma   90.00
#
_symmetry.space_group_name_H-M   'P 1'
#
loop_
_entity.id
_entity.type
_entity.pdbx_description
1 polymer ?
#
loop_
_entity_poly.entity_id
_entity_poly.type
_entity_poly.pdbx_seq_one_letter_code
_entity_poly.pdbx_strand_id
1 'polypeptide(L)'
;MSGTTSPTLAGLLTAGSPAQLVERAALLEVVGAGRTEVLASAAAAQQHAAESESVVQEALAEADRARDTAQAAVASAEAVGARATEQLTQLQAQQADLQAQLEQARSALVAQQVAARRTVPAPPRPAPTTGGAPAPAPAPGHDWDAVARCESGGNWSIDTGNGYYGGLQFGSTTWTSFGGGAYAPRADLATKEQQIAIAEKVLAKQGPRAWPTCGKLL
;
A
#
# COMPACT_ATOMS: atom_id res chain seq x y z
N MET A 1 55.03 -21.58 62.04
CA MET A 1 53.89 -21.90 62.93
C MET A 1 53.23 -20.59 63.33
N SER A 2 52.32 -20.07 62.50
CA SER A 2 51.57 -18.85 62.83
C SER A 2 50.23 -19.29 63.40
N GLY A 3 50.07 -19.17 64.71
CA GLY A 3 48.84 -19.55 65.40
C GLY A 3 47.69 -18.67 64.92
N THR A 4 46.66 -19.29 64.36
CA THR A 4 45.43 -18.61 63.96
C THR A 4 44.67 -18.20 65.21
N THR A 5 44.98 -17.05 65.79
CA THR A 5 44.15 -16.45 66.83
C THR A 5 42.88 -15.93 66.16
N SER A 6 41.85 -16.77 66.13
CA SER A 6 40.54 -16.34 65.64
C SER A 6 40.08 -15.19 66.56
N PRO A 7 39.83 -13.97 66.04
CA PRO A 7 39.44 -12.82 66.86
C PRO A 7 38.17 -13.09 67.66
N THR A 8 37.33 -14.01 67.17
CA THR A 8 36.19 -14.61 67.86
C THR A 8 36.60 -15.34 69.15
N LEU A 9 37.61 -16.21 69.08
CA LEU A 9 38.15 -16.92 70.24
C LEU A 9 38.84 -15.96 71.22
N ALA A 10 39.56 -14.95 70.71
CA ALA A 10 40.16 -13.91 71.56
C ALA A 10 39.11 -13.04 72.28
N GLY A 11 38.00 -12.71 71.61
CA GLY A 11 36.88 -11.97 72.20
C GLY A 11 36.11 -12.76 73.26
N LEU A 12 36.05 -14.09 73.14
CA LEU A 12 35.48 -14.97 74.15
C LEU A 12 36.44 -15.13 75.34
N LEU A 13 37.73 -15.39 75.10
CA LEU A 13 38.74 -15.59 76.16
C LEU A 13 39.01 -14.36 77.05
N THR A 14 38.63 -13.16 76.60
CA THR A 14 38.80 -11.90 77.35
C THR A 14 37.56 -11.47 78.13
N ALA A 15 36.51 -12.28 78.19
CA ALA A 15 35.33 -11.99 78.99
C ALA A 15 35.64 -12.08 80.50
N GLY A 16 35.23 -11.07 81.26
CA GLY A 16 35.49 -10.94 82.70
C GLY A 16 34.55 -11.73 83.60
N SER A 17 33.50 -12.37 83.05
CA SER A 17 32.58 -13.22 83.81
C SER A 17 31.90 -14.29 82.93
N PRO A 18 31.39 -15.39 83.53
CA PRO A 18 30.63 -16.40 82.80
C PRO A 18 29.36 -15.86 82.12
N ALA A 19 28.69 -14.87 82.71
CA ALA A 19 27.54 -14.23 82.09
C ALA A 19 27.92 -13.45 80.82
N GLN A 20 29.06 -12.73 80.85
CA GLN A 20 29.56 -11.98 79.70
C GLN A 20 30.04 -12.89 78.56
N LEU A 21 30.53 -14.09 78.87
CA LEU A 21 30.86 -15.12 77.87
C LEU A 21 29.63 -15.55 77.07
N VAL A 22 28.52 -15.83 77.76
CA VAL A 22 27.27 -16.27 77.13
C VAL A 22 26.69 -15.17 76.22
N GLU A 23 26.71 -13.93 76.69
CA GLU A 23 26.24 -12.77 75.91
C GLU A 23 27.08 -12.55 74.64
N ARG A 24 28.41 -12.61 74.74
CA ARG A 24 29.30 -12.48 73.58
C ARG A 24 29.15 -13.64 72.60
N ALA A 25 28.95 -14.87 73.09
CA ALA A 25 28.71 -16.02 72.24
C ALA A 25 27.40 -15.86 71.43
N ALA A 26 26.31 -15.45 72.10
CA ALA A 26 25.03 -15.19 71.43
C ALA A 26 25.13 -14.10 70.36
N LEU A 27 25.84 -12.99 70.64
CA LEU A 27 26.07 -11.93 69.65
C LEU A 27 26.89 -12.41 68.45
N LEU A 28 27.89 -13.26 68.66
CA LEU A 28 28.71 -13.82 67.59
C LEU A 28 27.91 -14.79 66.71
N GLU A 29 26.98 -15.55 67.27
CA GLU A 29 26.04 -16.38 66.50
C GLU A 29 25.09 -15.52 65.65
N VAL A 30 24.51 -14.46 66.22
CA VAL A 30 23.65 -13.52 65.48
C VAL A 30 24.42 -12.83 64.35
N VAL A 31 25.65 -12.37 64.61
CA VAL A 31 26.52 -11.76 63.58
C VAL A 31 26.93 -12.79 62.52
N GLY A 32 27.17 -14.04 62.91
CA GLY A 32 27.45 -15.14 61.98
C GLY A 32 26.27 -15.42 61.05
N ALA A 33 25.07 -15.55 61.62
CA ALA A 33 23.82 -15.73 60.87
C ALA A 33 23.55 -14.56 59.91
N GLY A 34 23.70 -13.32 60.38
CA GLY A 34 23.55 -12.14 59.52
C GLY A 34 24.58 -12.09 58.38
N ARG A 35 25.83 -12.51 58.62
CA ARG A 35 26.84 -12.63 57.55
C ARG A 35 26.44 -13.66 56.50
N THR A 36 25.94 -14.82 56.92
CA THR A 36 25.49 -15.86 55.98
C THR A 36 24.30 -15.40 55.14
N GLU A 37 23.36 -14.67 55.72
CA GLU A 37 22.23 -14.09 54.99
C GLU A 37 22.68 -13.06 53.95
N VAL A 38 23.61 -12.17 54.30
CA VAL A 38 24.16 -11.18 53.36
C VAL A 38 24.92 -11.83 52.21
N LEU A 39 25.69 -12.89 52.48
CA LEU A 39 26.38 -13.64 51.42
C LEU A 39 25.40 -14.39 50.52
N ALA A 40 24.36 -15.00 51.10
CA ALA A 40 23.31 -15.66 50.34
C ALA A 40 22.53 -14.66 49.46
N SER A 41 22.19 -13.48 49.98
CA SER A 41 21.49 -12.44 49.21
C SER A 41 22.39 -11.85 48.12
N ALA A 42 23.68 -11.64 48.38
CA ALA A 42 24.63 -11.21 47.37
C ALA A 42 24.77 -12.24 46.23
N ALA A 43 24.86 -13.54 46.56
CA ALA A 43 24.92 -14.60 45.57
C ALA A 43 23.64 -14.68 44.73
N ALA A 44 22.46 -14.56 45.36
CA ALA A 44 21.18 -14.51 44.64
C ALA A 44 21.09 -13.28 43.73
N ALA A 45 21.53 -12.11 44.20
CA ALA A 45 21.56 -10.89 43.38
C ALA A 45 22.51 -11.03 42.17
N GLN A 46 23.68 -11.67 42.35
CA GLN A 46 24.61 -11.97 41.25
C GLN A 46 24.00 -12.94 40.23
N GLN A 47 23.30 -13.98 40.70
CA GLN A 47 22.63 -14.92 39.82
C GLN A 47 21.51 -14.23 39.03
N HIS A 48 20.66 -13.44 39.68
CA HIS A 48 19.63 -12.67 39.00
C HIS A 48 20.19 -11.68 37.99
N ALA A 49 21.33 -11.05 38.27
CA ALA A 49 22.00 -10.18 37.31
C ALA A 49 22.44 -10.96 36.05
N ALA A 50 23.06 -12.13 36.22
CA ALA A 50 23.48 -12.96 35.10
C ALA A 50 22.28 -13.48 34.27
N GLU A 51 21.20 -13.89 34.93
CA GLU A 51 19.96 -14.30 34.26
C GLU A 51 19.36 -13.14 33.46
N SER A 52 19.33 -11.94 34.04
CA SER A 52 18.82 -10.74 33.36
C SER A 52 19.67 -10.36 32.13
N GLU A 53 20.99 -10.54 32.20
CA GLU A 53 21.88 -10.30 31.07
C GLU A 53 21.62 -11.27 29.93
N SER A 54 21.41 -12.56 30.23
CA SER A 54 21.04 -13.57 29.22
C SER A 54 19.73 -13.22 28.52
N VAL A 55 18.70 -12.81 29.28
CA VAL A 55 17.41 -12.40 28.73
C VAL A 55 17.56 -11.17 27.82
N VAL A 56 18.40 -10.20 28.19
CA VAL A 56 18.68 -9.02 27.36
C VAL A 56 19.39 -9.44 26.07
N GLN A 57 20.37 -10.34 26.13
CA GLN A 57 21.08 -10.83 24.94
C GLN A 57 20.14 -11.57 23.98
N GLU A 58 19.25 -12.41 24.49
CA GLU A 58 18.23 -13.10 23.68
C GLU A 58 17.27 -12.10 23.02
N ALA A 59 16.81 -11.09 23.77
CA ALA A 59 15.95 -10.04 23.25
C ALA A 59 16.62 -9.21 22.16
N LEU A 60 17.91 -8.90 22.30
CA LEU A 60 18.70 -8.22 21.26
C LEU A 60 18.84 -9.09 20.01
N ALA A 61 19.13 -10.38 20.17
CA ALA A 61 19.23 -11.31 19.04
C ALA A 61 17.88 -11.47 18.30
N GLU A 62 16.75 -11.42 19.02
CA GLU A 62 15.42 -11.37 18.40
C GLU A 62 15.19 -10.07 17.63
N ALA A 63 15.57 -8.93 18.22
CA ALA A 63 15.46 -7.63 17.57
C ALA A 63 16.28 -7.55 16.27
N ASP A 64 17.48 -8.10 16.26
CA ASP A 64 18.34 -8.18 15.06
C ASP A 64 17.71 -9.06 13.98
N ARG A 65 17.18 -10.25 14.35
CA ARG A 65 16.46 -11.12 13.41
C ARG A 65 15.22 -10.44 12.82
N ALA A 66 14.48 -9.69 13.64
CA ALA A 66 13.34 -8.90 13.18
C ALA A 66 13.77 -7.79 12.20
N ARG A 67 14.89 -7.11 12.50
CA ARG A 67 15.47 -6.08 11.62
C ARG A 67 15.90 -6.66 10.27
N ASP A 68 16.59 -7.79 10.26
CA ASP A 68 17.04 -8.44 9.02
C ASP A 68 15.84 -8.86 8.16
N THR A 69 14.80 -9.40 8.79
CA THR A 69 13.54 -9.75 8.11
C THR A 69 12.88 -8.52 7.48
N ALA A 70 12.83 -7.40 8.21
CA ALA A 70 12.28 -6.16 7.70
C ALA A 70 13.10 -5.60 6.52
N GLN A 71 14.44 -5.67 6.59
CA GLN A 71 15.31 -5.25 5.48
C GLN A 71 15.14 -6.12 4.24
N ALA A 72 15.03 -7.44 4.41
CA ALA A 72 14.74 -8.36 3.30
C ALA A 72 13.37 -8.06 2.66
N ALA A 73 12.35 -7.76 3.48
CA ALA A 73 11.03 -7.37 2.99
C ALA A 73 11.08 -6.08 2.16
N VAL A 74 11.79 -5.05 2.62
CA VAL A 74 12.00 -3.80 1.87
C VAL A 74 12.69 -4.07 0.53
N ALA A 75 13.79 -4.82 0.52
CA ALA A 75 14.51 -5.16 -0.71
C ALA A 75 13.62 -5.93 -1.71
N SER A 76 12.78 -6.85 -1.21
CA SER A 76 11.81 -7.56 -2.05
C SER A 76 10.75 -6.63 -2.65
N ALA A 77 10.28 -5.64 -1.87
CA ALA A 77 9.28 -4.68 -2.33
C ALA A 77 9.85 -3.76 -3.41
N GLU A 78 11.10 -3.30 -3.25
CA GLU A 78 11.83 -2.53 -4.26
C GLU A 78 12.01 -3.32 -5.56
N ALA A 79 12.39 -4.60 -5.46
CA ALA A 79 12.52 -5.48 -6.63
C ALA A 79 11.18 -5.69 -7.37
N VAL A 80 10.08 -5.85 -6.62
CA VAL A 80 8.73 -5.92 -7.21
C VAL A 80 8.36 -4.60 -7.88
N GLY A 81 8.65 -3.47 -7.25
CA GLY A 81 8.43 -2.13 -7.80
C GLY A 81 9.18 -1.92 -9.13
N ALA A 82 10.46 -2.30 -9.19
CA ALA A 82 11.26 -2.21 -10.40
C ALA A 82 10.68 -3.04 -11.55
N ARG A 83 10.30 -4.30 -11.27
CA ARG A 83 9.64 -5.17 -12.28
C ARG A 83 8.31 -4.58 -12.77
N ALA A 84 7.53 -3.97 -11.88
CA ALA A 84 6.28 -3.32 -12.27
C ALA A 84 6.53 -2.13 -13.21
N THR A 85 7.56 -1.31 -12.95
CA THR A 85 7.96 -0.22 -13.85
C THR A 85 8.42 -0.72 -15.22
N GLU A 86 9.21 -1.81 -15.26
CA GLU A 86 9.61 -2.45 -16.51
C GLU A 86 8.40 -2.96 -17.31
N GLN A 87 7.45 -3.63 -16.64
CA GLN A 87 6.21 -4.10 -17.26
C GLN A 87 5.37 -2.96 -17.83
N LEU A 88 5.22 -1.85 -17.10
CA LEU A 88 4.51 -0.67 -17.58
C LEU A 88 5.17 -0.09 -18.84
N THR A 89 6.51 0.01 -18.84
CA THR A 89 7.28 0.48 -20.00
C THR A 89 7.06 -0.43 -21.20
N GLN A 90 7.07 -1.75 -20.98
CA GLN A 90 6.82 -2.74 -22.03
C GLN A 90 5.40 -2.62 -22.60
N LEU A 91 4.38 -2.46 -21.75
CA LEU A 91 2.99 -2.28 -22.19
C LEU A 91 2.79 -0.98 -22.98
N GLN A 92 3.43 0.11 -22.55
CA GLN A 92 3.41 1.38 -23.29
C GLN A 92 4.05 1.23 -24.68
N ALA A 93 5.18 0.52 -24.76
CA ALA A 93 5.83 0.23 -26.04
C ALA A 93 4.93 -0.63 -26.95
N GLN A 94 4.26 -1.65 -26.40
CA GLN A 94 3.29 -2.47 -27.15
C GLN A 94 2.11 -1.65 -27.67
N GLN A 95 1.59 -0.71 -26.86
CA GLN A 95 0.51 0.18 -27.30
C GLN A 95 0.95 1.09 -28.44
N ALA A 96 2.14 1.69 -28.34
CA ALA A 96 2.69 2.53 -29.40
C ALA A 96 2.90 1.76 -30.70
N ASP A 97 3.40 0.52 -30.61
CA ASP A 97 3.57 -0.36 -31.77
C ASP A 97 2.22 -0.71 -32.42
N LEU A 98 1.21 -1.06 -31.63
CA LEU A 98 -0.13 -1.34 -32.14
C LEU A 98 -0.76 -0.12 -32.81
N GLN A 99 -0.56 1.08 -32.25
CA GLN A 99 -1.02 2.34 -32.87
C GLN A 99 -0.33 2.56 -34.22
N ALA A 100 0.99 2.36 -34.30
CA ALA A 100 1.74 2.48 -35.54
C ALA A 100 1.26 1.46 -36.60
N GLN A 101 0.99 0.21 -36.20
CA GLN A 101 0.44 -0.81 -37.09
C GLN A 101 -0.94 -0.43 -37.63
N LEU A 102 -1.82 0.13 -36.79
CA LEU A 102 -3.14 0.61 -37.22
C LEU A 102 -3.03 1.75 -38.23
N GLU A 103 -2.12 2.70 -38.01
CA GLU A 103 -1.87 3.80 -38.95
C GLU A 103 -1.33 3.29 -40.29
N GLN A 104 -0.37 2.36 -40.26
CA GLN A 104 0.14 1.71 -41.46
C GLN A 104 -0.97 0.98 -42.23
N ALA A 105 -1.79 0.17 -41.55
CA ALA A 105 -2.91 -0.53 -42.16
C ALA A 105 -3.93 0.43 -42.77
N ARG A 106 -4.25 1.54 -42.09
CA ARG A 106 -5.14 2.59 -42.60
C ARG A 106 -4.57 3.23 -43.86
N SER A 107 -3.28 3.57 -43.87
CA SER A 107 -2.63 4.18 -45.04
C SER A 107 -2.62 3.24 -46.25
N ALA A 108 -2.38 1.94 -46.02
CA ALA A 108 -2.43 0.91 -47.04
C ALA A 108 -3.83 0.75 -47.64
N LEU A 109 -4.88 0.79 -46.80
CA LEU A 109 -6.27 0.74 -47.25
C LEU A 109 -6.62 1.96 -48.13
N VAL A 110 -6.21 3.17 -47.73
CA VAL A 110 -6.41 4.39 -48.53
C VAL A 110 -5.68 4.28 -49.88
N ALA A 111 -4.43 3.79 -49.89
CA ALA A 111 -3.68 3.58 -51.13
C ALA A 111 -4.38 2.61 -52.09
N GLN A 112 -4.93 1.50 -51.58
CA GLN A 112 -5.71 0.54 -52.36
C GLN A 112 -6.99 1.16 -52.94
N GLN A 113 -7.73 1.95 -52.16
CA GLN A 113 -8.93 2.65 -52.62
C GLN A 113 -8.62 3.66 -53.74
N VAL A 114 -7.51 4.41 -53.62
CA VAL A 114 -7.07 5.35 -54.66
C VAL A 114 -6.68 4.60 -55.94
N ALA A 115 -5.99 3.47 -55.84
CA ALA A 115 -5.65 2.63 -56.99
C ALA A 115 -6.91 2.11 -57.70
N ALA A 116 -7.90 1.63 -56.96
CA ALA A 116 -9.16 1.12 -57.52
C ALA A 116 -10.02 2.22 -58.19
N ARG A 117 -9.96 3.47 -57.72
CA ARG A 117 -10.67 4.59 -58.38
C ARG A 117 -10.04 5.01 -59.70
N ARG A 118 -8.72 4.81 -59.89
CA ARG A 118 -8.03 5.13 -61.15
C ARG A 118 -8.37 4.18 -62.29
N THR A 119 -8.90 2.99 -61.99
CA THR A 119 -9.24 1.97 -63.00
C THR A 119 -10.68 2.05 -63.51
N VAL A 120 -11.50 2.99 -63.03
CA VAL A 120 -12.88 3.20 -63.52
C VAL A 120 -12.89 4.22 -64.67
N PRO A 121 -13.37 3.89 -65.88
CA PRO A 121 -13.51 4.86 -66.97
C PRO A 121 -14.55 5.93 -66.59
N ALA A 122 -14.25 7.20 -66.87
CA ALA A 122 -15.13 8.32 -66.50
C ALA A 122 -16.47 8.29 -67.27
N PRO A 123 -17.64 8.28 -66.59
CA PRO A 123 -18.92 8.57 -67.23
C PRO A 123 -19.09 10.09 -67.49
N PRO A 124 -19.94 10.51 -68.45
CA PRO A 124 -20.19 11.93 -68.74
C PRO A 124 -20.85 12.67 -67.55
N ARG A 125 -20.43 13.92 -67.34
CA ARG A 125 -20.68 14.75 -66.15
C ARG A 125 -22.03 15.49 -66.22
N PRO A 126 -22.91 15.43 -65.19
CA PRO A 126 -24.02 16.37 -65.01
C PRO A 126 -23.65 17.56 -64.08
N ALA A 127 -24.45 18.64 -64.16
CA ALA A 127 -24.29 19.96 -63.56
C ALA A 127 -24.38 20.01 -62.01
N PRO A 128 -23.92 21.10 -61.33
CA PRO A 128 -23.77 21.12 -59.88
C PRO A 128 -25.08 21.43 -59.16
N THR A 129 -25.44 20.60 -58.19
CA THR A 129 -26.46 20.91 -57.18
C THR A 129 -25.79 21.25 -55.85
N THR A 130 -26.12 22.45 -55.35
CA THR A 130 -25.83 22.90 -53.99
C THR A 130 -26.59 22.06 -52.97
N GLY A 131 -25.86 21.39 -52.07
CA GLY A 131 -26.44 20.65 -50.96
C GLY A 131 -25.34 20.18 -50.01
N GLY A 132 -24.96 21.03 -49.05
CA GLY A 132 -24.09 20.64 -47.95
C GLY A 132 -24.82 19.61 -47.07
N ALA A 133 -24.31 18.39 -47.04
CA ALA A 133 -24.73 17.39 -46.07
C ALA A 133 -24.24 17.81 -44.67
N PRO A 134 -25.08 17.79 -43.63
CA PRO A 134 -24.58 17.89 -42.27
C PRO A 134 -23.69 16.68 -41.96
N ALA A 135 -22.62 16.92 -41.19
CA ALA A 135 -21.79 15.86 -40.63
C ALA A 135 -22.66 14.82 -39.90
N PRO A 136 -22.28 13.52 -39.88
CA PRO A 136 -23.09 12.50 -39.23
C PRO A 136 -23.23 12.83 -37.74
N ALA A 137 -24.47 12.94 -37.27
CA ALA A 137 -24.76 12.95 -35.85
C ALA A 137 -24.19 11.67 -35.22
N PRO A 138 -23.59 11.72 -34.02
CA PRO A 138 -23.26 10.49 -33.30
C PRO A 138 -24.53 9.66 -33.12
N ALA A 139 -24.40 8.34 -33.26
CA ALA A 139 -25.46 7.35 -33.09
C ALA A 139 -26.24 7.57 -31.77
N PRO A 140 -27.50 7.11 -31.65
CA PRO A 140 -28.31 7.36 -30.46
C PRO A 140 -27.73 6.58 -29.27
N GLY A 141 -26.83 7.22 -28.54
CA GLY A 141 -26.34 6.83 -27.23
C GLY A 141 -26.81 7.85 -26.20
N HIS A 142 -26.91 7.43 -24.95
CA HIS A 142 -27.39 8.26 -23.85
C HIS A 142 -26.61 9.59 -23.73
N ASP A 143 -27.28 10.69 -23.39
CA ASP A 143 -26.64 12.01 -23.25
C ASP A 143 -25.89 12.13 -21.91
N TRP A 144 -24.73 11.47 -21.85
CA TRP A 144 -23.85 11.51 -20.69
C TRP A 144 -23.25 12.89 -20.42
N ASP A 145 -23.21 13.79 -21.42
CA ASP A 145 -22.79 15.18 -21.21
C ASP A 145 -23.84 15.98 -20.45
N ALA A 146 -25.13 15.72 -20.66
CA ALA A 146 -26.20 16.30 -19.85
C ALA A 146 -26.16 15.79 -18.40
N VAL A 147 -25.91 14.50 -18.19
CA VAL A 147 -25.72 13.93 -16.85
C VAL A 147 -24.49 14.54 -16.18
N ALA A 148 -23.34 14.60 -16.86
CA ALA A 148 -22.12 15.16 -16.29
C ALA A 148 -22.25 16.64 -15.94
N ARG A 149 -22.98 17.42 -16.74
CA ARG A 149 -23.29 18.83 -16.40
C ARG A 149 -24.13 18.95 -15.13
N CYS A 150 -25.06 18.03 -14.92
CA CYS A 150 -25.88 17.99 -13.71
C CYS A 150 -25.11 17.50 -12.48
N GLU A 151 -24.21 16.51 -12.64
CA GLU A 151 -23.47 15.87 -11.54
C GLU A 151 -22.20 16.62 -11.12
N SER A 152 -21.43 17.13 -12.08
CA SER A 152 -20.09 17.72 -11.86
C SER A 152 -19.91 19.12 -12.46
N GLY A 153 -20.98 19.72 -13.00
CA GLY A 153 -20.87 20.94 -13.80
C GLY A 153 -20.18 20.70 -15.16
N GLY A 154 -19.98 19.44 -15.55
CA GLY A 154 -19.34 19.04 -16.82
C GLY A 154 -17.83 18.85 -16.72
N ASN A 155 -17.26 18.84 -15.50
CA ASN A 155 -15.84 18.61 -15.29
C ASN A 155 -15.55 17.11 -15.12
N TRP A 156 -14.99 16.50 -16.17
CA TRP A 156 -14.68 15.07 -16.21
C TRP A 156 -13.50 14.64 -15.32
N SER A 157 -12.69 15.59 -14.85
CA SER A 157 -11.54 15.33 -13.98
C SER A 157 -11.76 15.88 -12.57
N ILE A 158 -13.01 16.06 -12.16
CA ILE A 158 -13.33 16.60 -10.84
C ILE A 158 -12.96 15.59 -9.73
N ASP A 159 -12.28 16.10 -8.71
CA ASP A 159 -12.10 15.45 -7.41
C ASP A 159 -12.22 16.54 -6.33
N THR A 160 -13.34 16.52 -5.62
CA THR A 160 -13.63 17.48 -4.54
C THR A 160 -13.33 16.91 -3.15
N GLY A 161 -12.84 15.66 -3.06
CA GLY A 161 -12.66 14.96 -1.79
C GLY A 161 -13.96 14.49 -1.13
N ASN A 162 -15.09 14.49 -1.86
CA ASN A 162 -16.39 14.02 -1.36
C ASN A 162 -16.60 12.49 -1.50
N GLY A 163 -15.58 11.76 -1.95
CA GLY A 163 -15.63 10.30 -2.18
C GLY A 163 -16.19 9.87 -3.54
N TYR A 164 -16.51 10.83 -4.41
CA TYR A 164 -16.95 10.61 -5.78
C TYR A 164 -15.99 11.28 -6.77
N TYR A 165 -15.84 10.68 -7.93
CA TYR A 165 -14.78 11.02 -8.87
C TYR A 165 -15.31 11.17 -10.29
N GLY A 166 -14.75 12.16 -11.00
CA GLY A 166 -14.97 12.36 -12.43
C GLY A 166 -16.35 12.91 -12.78
N GLY A 167 -16.60 13.01 -14.09
CA GLY A 167 -17.73 13.77 -14.64
C GLY A 167 -19.09 13.24 -14.22
N LEU A 168 -19.17 11.94 -13.98
CA LEU A 168 -20.40 11.21 -13.60
C LEU A 168 -20.44 10.85 -12.12
N GLN A 169 -19.55 11.42 -11.31
CA GLN A 169 -19.52 11.24 -9.85
C GLN A 169 -19.52 9.75 -9.46
N PHE A 170 -18.56 8.99 -9.95
CA PHE A 170 -18.42 7.58 -9.57
C PHE A 170 -17.85 7.42 -8.17
N GLY A 171 -18.49 6.59 -7.34
CA GLY A 171 -17.86 6.08 -6.13
C GLY A 171 -16.77 5.06 -6.47
N SER A 172 -15.68 5.05 -5.70
CA SER A 172 -14.51 4.18 -5.94
C SER A 172 -14.89 2.69 -6.10
N THR A 173 -15.73 2.18 -5.21
CA THR A 173 -16.19 0.78 -5.26
C THR A 173 -17.00 0.46 -6.52
N THR A 174 -17.87 1.39 -6.96
CA THR A 174 -18.66 1.22 -8.18
C THR A 174 -17.76 1.24 -9.40
N TRP A 175 -16.82 2.19 -9.45
CA TRP A 175 -15.84 2.30 -10.53
C TRP A 175 -15.07 1.00 -10.72
N THR A 176 -14.50 0.44 -9.65
CA THR A 176 -13.75 -0.82 -9.71
C THR A 176 -14.65 -2.01 -10.03
N SER A 177 -15.84 -2.10 -9.43
CA SER A 177 -16.76 -3.24 -9.62
C SER A 177 -17.27 -3.38 -11.05
N PHE A 178 -17.38 -2.27 -11.78
CA PHE A 178 -17.80 -2.27 -13.19
C PHE A 178 -16.63 -2.31 -14.19
N GLY A 179 -15.41 -2.48 -13.69
CA GLY A 179 -14.20 -2.67 -14.49
C GLY A 179 -13.47 -1.39 -14.88
N GLY A 180 -13.80 -0.25 -14.25
CA GLY A 180 -13.11 1.02 -14.48
C GLY A 180 -11.65 1.01 -14.01
N GLY A 181 -11.31 0.13 -13.06
CA GLY A 181 -9.94 -0.11 -12.61
C GLY A 181 -8.98 -0.53 -13.72
N ALA A 182 -9.48 -1.06 -14.84
CA ALA A 182 -8.66 -1.37 -16.01
C ALA A 182 -8.23 -0.14 -16.81
N TYR A 183 -8.95 0.98 -16.67
CA TYR A 183 -8.63 2.25 -17.33
C TYR A 183 -7.81 3.15 -16.41
N ALA A 184 -8.25 3.30 -15.15
CA ALA A 184 -7.56 4.11 -14.16
C ALA A 184 -7.95 3.68 -12.74
N PRO A 185 -7.10 3.93 -11.72
CA PRO A 185 -7.43 3.63 -10.33
C PRO A 185 -8.71 4.33 -9.83
N ARG A 186 -9.03 5.50 -10.40
CA ARG A 186 -10.24 6.29 -10.09
C ARG A 186 -10.79 6.92 -11.36
N ALA A 187 -12.07 7.30 -11.33
CA ALA A 187 -12.74 7.84 -12.50
C ALA A 187 -12.20 9.20 -12.97
N ASP A 188 -11.78 10.09 -12.05
CA ASP A 188 -11.20 11.41 -12.36
C ASP A 188 -9.91 11.34 -13.19
N LEU A 189 -9.20 10.22 -13.07
CA LEU A 189 -7.96 9.93 -13.78
C LEU A 189 -8.18 9.25 -15.14
N ALA A 190 -9.42 8.85 -15.45
CA ALA A 190 -9.80 8.23 -16.70
C ALA A 190 -10.34 9.27 -17.69
N THR A 191 -10.20 9.01 -18.99
CA THR A 191 -10.77 9.90 -20.02
C THR A 191 -12.29 9.88 -19.96
N LYS A 192 -12.92 10.91 -20.52
CA LYS A 192 -14.38 11.01 -20.65
C LYS A 192 -14.98 9.75 -21.27
N GLU A 193 -14.39 9.26 -22.36
CA GLU A 193 -14.88 8.10 -23.10
C GLU A 193 -14.79 6.81 -22.27
N GLN A 194 -13.74 6.68 -21.45
CA GLN A 194 -13.59 5.56 -20.52
C GLN A 194 -14.62 5.63 -19.40
N GLN A 195 -14.89 6.82 -18.86
CA GLN A 195 -15.94 7.02 -17.87
C GLN A 195 -17.32 6.67 -18.43
N ILE A 196 -17.63 7.11 -19.66
CA ILE A 196 -18.87 6.76 -20.37
C ILE A 196 -18.98 5.26 -20.58
N ALA A 197 -17.89 4.59 -20.98
CA ALA A 197 -17.90 3.13 -21.20
C ALA A 197 -18.24 2.34 -19.91
N ILE A 198 -17.83 2.84 -18.74
CA ILE A 198 -18.21 2.25 -17.45
C ILE A 198 -19.65 2.64 -17.07
N ALA A 199 -20.05 3.88 -17.37
CA ALA A 199 -21.41 4.36 -17.12
C ALA A 199 -22.46 3.54 -17.87
N GLU A 200 -22.20 3.18 -19.12
CA GLU A 200 -23.05 2.31 -19.93
C GLU A 200 -23.24 0.93 -19.27
N LYS A 201 -22.18 0.35 -18.68
CA LYS A 201 -22.28 -0.92 -17.95
C LYS A 201 -23.11 -0.79 -16.68
N VAL A 202 -22.94 0.31 -15.94
CA VAL A 202 -23.74 0.61 -14.75
C VAL A 202 -25.19 0.81 -15.13
N LEU A 203 -25.47 1.54 -16.21
CA LEU A 203 -26.81 1.78 -16.73
C LEU A 203 -27.48 0.49 -17.19
N ALA A 204 -26.77 -0.39 -17.89
CA ALA A 204 -27.29 -1.69 -18.30
C ALA A 204 -27.67 -2.59 -17.10
N LYS A 205 -26.94 -2.50 -15.98
CA LYS A 205 -27.17 -3.34 -14.79
C LYS A 205 -28.17 -2.75 -13.81
N GLN A 206 -28.09 -1.44 -13.60
CA GLN A 206 -28.82 -0.74 -12.54
C GLN A 206 -29.95 0.14 -13.10
N GLY A 207 -29.93 0.50 -14.38
CA GLY A 207 -30.87 1.44 -14.97
C GLY A 207 -30.59 2.89 -14.51
N PRO A 208 -31.42 3.86 -14.97
CA PRO A 208 -31.21 5.29 -14.73
C PRO A 208 -31.16 5.69 -13.25
N ARG A 209 -31.68 4.84 -12.36
CA ARG A 209 -31.63 5.03 -10.89
C ARG A 209 -30.23 5.08 -10.29
N ALA A 210 -29.20 4.67 -11.04
CA ALA A 210 -27.81 4.88 -10.62
C ALA A 210 -27.44 6.37 -10.52
N TRP A 211 -28.17 7.25 -11.24
CA TRP A 211 -28.11 8.69 -11.14
C TRP A 211 -29.52 9.22 -10.78
N PRO A 212 -29.93 9.18 -9.51
CA PRO A 212 -31.33 9.39 -9.10
C PRO A 212 -31.92 10.74 -9.53
N THR A 213 -31.08 11.78 -9.60
CA THR A 213 -31.51 13.15 -9.91
C THR A 213 -31.17 13.55 -11.34
N CYS A 214 -30.00 13.15 -11.84
CA CYS A 214 -29.48 13.57 -13.15
C CYS A 214 -29.70 12.52 -14.26
N GLY A 215 -29.97 11.26 -13.92
CA GLY A 215 -30.23 10.17 -14.88
C GLY A 215 -31.53 10.32 -15.69
N LYS A 216 -32.38 11.28 -15.33
CA LYS A 216 -33.52 11.72 -16.16
C LYS A 216 -33.11 12.44 -17.45
N LEU A 217 -31.83 12.81 -17.56
CA LEU A 217 -31.25 13.52 -18.70
C LEU A 217 -30.56 12.57 -19.71
N LEU A 218 -30.66 11.24 -19.48
CA LEU A 218 -30.12 10.19 -20.35
C LEU A 218 -30.93 9.97 -21.63
#